data_AF-A0A953BLN5-F1
#
_entry.id   AF-A0A953BLN5-F1
#
_cell.length_a   1.000
_cell.length_b   1.000
_cell.length_c   1.000
_cell.angle_alpha   90.00
_cell.angle_beta   90.00
_cell.angle_gamma   90.00
#
_symmetry.space_group_name_H-M   'P 1'
#
loop_
_entity.id
_entity.type
_entity.pdbx_description
1 polymer ?
#
loop_
_entity_poly.entity_id
_entity_poly.type
_entity_poly.pdbx_seq_one_letter_code
_entity_poly.pdbx_strand_id
1 'polypeptide(L)' 'MTAAELQDAVLDLIQNAIGTGMGDDDEVPSVAREVTRVRSYADAHMLTTDAGMVVTARDGREFQITIVRSR' A
#
# COMPACT_ATOMS: atom_id res chain seq x y z
N MET A 1 -18.82 -2.06 2.17
CA MET A 1 -17.48 -2.28 1.62
C MET A 1 -17.53 -2.36 0.12
N THR A 2 -17.29 -1.25 -0.54
CA THR A 2 -16.94 -1.12 -1.96
C THR A 2 -15.45 -1.42 -2.16
N ALA A 3 -14.99 -1.52 -3.40
CA ALA A 3 -13.56 -1.73 -3.68
C ALA A 3 -12.71 -0.52 -3.23
N ALA A 4 -13.25 0.69 -3.34
CA ALA A 4 -12.63 1.92 -2.85
C ALA A 4 -12.50 1.92 -1.32
N GLU A 5 -13.55 1.53 -0.59
CA GLU A 5 -13.49 1.43 0.87
C GLU A 5 -12.47 0.37 1.35
N LEU A 6 -12.34 -0.74 0.61
CA LEU A 6 -11.30 -1.75 0.90
C LEU A 6 -9.89 -1.23 0.58
N GLN A 7 -9.76 -0.48 -0.51
CA GLN A 7 -8.51 0.13 -0.93
C GLN A 7 -8.03 1.16 0.10
N ASP A 8 -8.92 2.02 0.59
CA ASP A 8 -8.60 3.01 1.62
C ASP A 8 -8.21 2.33 2.93
N ALA A 9 -8.95 1.30 3.35
CA ALA A 9 -8.62 0.53 4.54
C ALA A 9 -7.26 -0.18 4.45
N VAL A 10 -6.90 -0.70 3.27
CA VAL A 10 -5.58 -1.33 3.04
C VAL A 10 -4.47 -0.27 2.97
N LEU A 11 -4.73 0.90 2.37
CA LEU A 11 -3.79 2.03 2.37
C LEU A 11 -3.46 2.45 3.79
N ASP A 12 -4.48 2.70 4.60
CA ASP A 12 -4.33 3.09 6.00
C ASP A 12 -3.61 2.02 6.81
N LEU A 13 -3.93 0.73 6.59
CA LEU A 13 -3.24 -0.36 7.27
C LEU A 13 -1.74 -0.37 6.97
N ILE A 14 -1.35 -0.24 5.70
CA ILE A 14 0.05 -0.26 5.30
C ILE A 14 0.77 1.01 5.77
N GLN A 15 0.14 2.18 5.64
CA GLN A 15 0.71 3.44 6.11
C GLN A 15 0.89 3.44 7.62
N ASN A 16 -0.06 2.91 8.38
CA ASN A 16 0.08 2.74 9.82
C ASN A 16 1.21 1.78 10.16
N ALA A 17 1.33 0.65 9.47
CA ALA A 17 2.42 -0.31 9.69
C ALA A 17 3.82 0.28 9.40
N ILE A 18 3.92 1.21 8.46
CA ILE A 18 5.17 1.95 8.16
C ILE A 18 5.38 3.09 9.18
N GLY A 19 4.31 3.79 9.57
CA GLY A 19 4.34 4.98 10.41
C GLY A 19 4.54 4.73 11.90
N THR A 20 4.11 3.58 12.45
CA THR A 20 4.35 3.21 13.85
C THR A 20 5.83 2.95 14.16
N GLY A 21 6.71 2.90 13.16
CA GLY A 21 8.15 2.68 13.32
C GLY A 21 8.98 3.86 13.84
N MET A 22 8.37 4.97 14.26
CA MET A 22 9.11 6.08 14.91
C MET A 22 9.26 5.90 16.43
N GLY A 23 8.66 4.86 17.04
CA GLY A 23 8.58 4.69 18.49
C GLY A 23 9.59 3.71 19.12
N ASP A 24 9.80 2.53 18.53
CA ASP A 24 10.76 1.54 18.98
C ASP A 24 11.09 0.66 17.77
N ASP A 25 12.37 0.57 17.40
CA ASP A 25 12.83 -0.11 16.18
C ASP A 25 12.44 -1.62 16.22
N ASP A 26 12.30 -2.24 17.39
CA ASP A 26 12.19 -3.70 17.52
C ASP A 26 10.85 -4.35 17.10
N GLU A 27 9.74 -3.60 16.99
CA GLU A 27 8.41 -4.19 16.72
C GLU A 27 7.93 -4.09 15.27
N VAL A 28 8.65 -3.36 14.40
CA VAL A 28 8.27 -3.24 12.99
C VAL A 28 8.82 -4.41 12.20
N PRO A 29 7.98 -5.22 11.52
CA PRO A 29 8.45 -6.27 10.64
C PRO A 29 9.48 -5.72 9.65
N SER A 30 10.62 -6.38 9.49
CA SER A 30 11.71 -5.93 8.60
C SER A 30 11.22 -5.56 7.19
N VAL A 31 10.18 -6.26 6.72
CA VAL A 31 9.50 -6.02 5.43
C VAL A 31 8.80 -4.66 5.32
N ALA A 32 8.31 -4.08 6.42
CA ALA A 32 7.68 -2.76 6.40
C ALA A 32 8.72 -1.64 6.29
N ARG A 33 9.96 -1.87 6.73
CA ARG A 33 11.09 -0.93 6.57
C ARG A 33 11.55 -0.81 5.11
N GLU A 34 11.27 -1.83 4.31
CA GLU A 34 11.58 -1.88 2.88
C GLU A 34 10.58 -1.08 2.04
N VAL A 35 9.40 -0.73 2.56
CA VAL A 35 8.41 0.07 1.84
C VAL A 35 8.68 1.55 2.06
N THR A 36 8.77 2.31 0.97
CA THR A 36 9.02 3.77 1.02
C THR A 36 7.76 4.57 0.70
N ARG A 37 6.90 4.05 -0.17
CA ARG A 37 5.70 4.77 -0.60
C ARG A 37 4.60 3.81 -1.01
N VAL A 38 3.37 4.17 -0.70
CA VAL A 38 2.17 3.48 -1.20
C VAL A 38 1.23 4.52 -1.79
N ARG A 39 0.64 4.23 -2.95
CA ARG A 39 -0.30 5.09 -3.66
C ARG A 39 -1.44 4.28 -4.25
N SER A 40 -2.65 4.84 -4.31
CA SER A 40 -3.71 4.27 -5.13
C SER A 40 -3.33 4.33 -6.63
N TYR A 41 -3.96 3.51 -7.47
CA TYR A 41 -3.83 3.65 -8.93
C TYR A 41 -4.24 5.04 -9.42
N ALA A 42 -5.26 5.64 -8.80
CA ALA A 42 -5.70 6.99 -9.12
C ALA A 42 -4.61 8.03 -8.84
N ASP A 43 -3.96 7.95 -7.67
CA ASP A 43 -2.86 8.85 -7.26
C ASP A 43 -1.56 8.58 -8.03
N ALA A 44 -1.38 7.35 -8.53
CA ALA A 44 -0.28 6.99 -9.41
C ALA A 44 -0.58 7.32 -10.88
N HIS A 45 -1.74 7.91 -11.19
CA HIS A 45 -2.21 8.24 -12.54
C HIS A 45 -2.16 7.04 -13.51
N MET A 46 -2.45 5.84 -13.00
CA MET A 46 -2.50 4.64 -13.84
C MET A 46 -3.73 4.67 -14.75
N LEU A 47 -3.54 4.30 -16.02
CA LEU A 47 -4.60 4.16 -17.01
C LEU A 47 -5.34 2.83 -16.84
N THR A 48 -6.07 2.68 -15.74
CA THR A 48 -6.90 1.49 -15.46
C THR A 48 -8.21 1.86 -14.77
N THR A 49 -9.23 1.02 -14.95
CA THR A 49 -10.50 1.08 -14.23
C THR A 49 -10.51 0.20 -12.97
N ASP A 50 -9.46 -0.59 -12.76
CA ASP A 50 -9.34 -1.47 -11.60
C ASP A 50 -9.05 -0.67 -10.33
N ALA A 51 -9.56 -1.18 -9.20
CA ALA A 51 -9.13 -0.72 -7.90
C ALA A 51 -7.81 -1.41 -7.53
N GLY A 52 -6.85 -0.64 -7.03
CA GLY A 52 -5.55 -1.19 -6.67
C GLY A 52 -4.55 -0.14 -6.22
N MET A 53 -3.36 -0.59 -5.90
CA MET A 53 -2.33 0.28 -5.33
C MET A 53 -0.94 -0.12 -5.79
N VAL A 54 -0.08 0.90 -5.87
CA VAL A 54 1.34 0.79 -6.18
C VAL A 54 2.12 0.91 -4.88
N VAL A 55 2.94 -0.09 -4.60
CA VAL A 55 3.88 -0.11 -3.48
C VAL A 55 5.29 0.08 -4.03
N THR A 56 5.97 1.13 -3.62
CA THR A 56 7.36 1.40 -3.98
C THR A 56 8.27 0.99 -2.82
N ALA A 57 9.15 0.04 -3.09
CA ALA A 57 10.20 -0.40 -2.18
C ALA A 57 11.38 0.59 -2.18
N ARG A 58 12.21 0.52 -1.13
CA ARG A 58 13.36 1.40 -0.91
C ARG A 58 14.44 1.29 -1.98
N ASP A 59 14.55 0.13 -2.60
CA ASP A 59 15.45 -0.10 -3.74
C ASP A 59 14.87 0.35 -5.09
N GLY A 60 13.70 1.00 -5.08
CA GLY A 60 13.04 1.51 -6.26
C GLY A 60 12.19 0.47 -7.01
N ARG A 61 12.10 -0.77 -6.54
CA ARG A 61 11.16 -1.75 -7.12
C ARG A 61 9.73 -1.31 -6.85
N GLU A 62 8.86 -1.46 -7.85
CA GLU A 62 7.44 -1.17 -7.73
C GLU A 62 6.62 -2.46 -7.85
N PHE A 63 5.67 -2.62 -6.94
CA PHE A 63 4.71 -3.72 -6.92
C PHE A 63 3.32 -3.18 -7.15
N GLN A 64 2.60 -3.81 -8.07
CA GLN A 64 1.22 -3.49 -8.37
C GLN A 64 0.30 -4.51 -7.68
N ILE A 65 -0.56 -4.04 -6.79
CA ILE A 65 -1.56 -4.86 -6.08
C ILE A 65 -2.95 -4.50 -6.63
N THR A 66 -3.57 -5.42 -7.37
CA THR A 66 -4.92 -5.24 -7.92
C THR A 66 -5.94 -5.89 -7.00
N ILE A 67 -6.99 -5.15 -6.63
CA ILE A 67 -8.08 -5.66 -5.82
C ILE A 67 -9.14 -6.24 -6.74
N VAL A 68 -9.22 -7.56 -6.79
CA VAL A 68 -10.24 -8.28 -7.56
C VAL A 68 -11.39 -8.69 -6.65
N ARG A 69 -12.61 -8.25 -6.97
CA ARG A 69 -13.82 -8.73 -6.29
C ARG A 69 -14.28 -10.03 -6.95
N SER A 70 -14.24 -11.13 -6.20
CA SER A 70 -14.90 -12.37 -6.61
C SER A 70 -16.42 -12.18 -6.61
N ARG A 71 -17.09 -12.80 -7.59
CA ARG A 71 -18.55 -12.94 -7.62
C ARG A 71 -19.01 -14.01 -6.63
#